data_AF-A0AAW1JXZ2-F1
#
_entry.id   AF-A0AAW1JXZ2-F1
#
_cell.length_a   1.000
_cell.length_b   1.000
_cell.length_c   1.000
_cell.angle_alpha   90.00
_cell.angle_beta   90.00
_cell.angle_gamma   90.00
#
_symmetry.space_group_name_H-M   'P 1'
#
loop_
_entity.id
_entity.type
_entity.pdbx_description
1 polymer ?
#
loop_
_entity_poly.entity_id
_entity_poly.type
_entity_poly.pdbx_seq_one_letter_code
_entity_poly.pdbx_strand_id
1 'polypeptide(L)'
;MAATDDSMSDSVQFFEGVEKLLEIWFTSSDNNSKCADLRKIPRNKLDTLLKIVRCEIISFCRNEQIDAYVLRTLADGPECKGLKLQGLEISVTN
;
A
#
# COMPACT_ATOMS: atom_id res chain seq x y z
N MET A 1 -33.11 -40.95 -11.35
CA MET A 1 -32.56 -40.29 -10.14
C MET A 1 -31.05 -40.28 -10.29
N ALA A 2 -30.50 -39.33 -11.06
CA ALA A 2 -29.06 -39.11 -11.08
C ALA A 2 -28.77 -38.17 -9.89
N ALA A 3 -28.04 -38.65 -8.90
CA ALA A 3 -27.54 -37.81 -7.81
C ALA A 3 -26.47 -36.89 -8.42
N THR A 4 -26.78 -35.60 -8.51
CA THR A 4 -25.78 -34.56 -8.76
C THR A 4 -25.03 -34.34 -7.45
N ASP A 5 -23.75 -34.69 -7.46
CA ASP A 5 -22.80 -34.44 -6.39
C ASP A 5 -22.62 -32.91 -6.23
N ASP A 6 -23.36 -32.33 -5.28
CA ASP A 6 -23.36 -30.90 -4.94
C ASP A 6 -22.19 -30.60 -3.98
N SER A 7 -20.96 -30.85 -4.43
CA SER A 7 -19.72 -30.64 -3.67
C SER A 7 -18.79 -29.62 -4.34
N MET A 8 -19.33 -28.46 -4.74
CA MET A 8 -18.54 -27.35 -5.30
C MET A 8 -18.94 -25.98 -4.72
N SER A 9 -19.12 -25.89 -3.41
CA SER A 9 -19.05 -24.64 -2.62
C SER A 9 -18.09 -24.96 -1.47
N ASP A 10 -16.93 -24.35 -1.28
CA ASP A 10 -16.74 -22.95 -0.93
C ASP A 10 -15.23 -22.64 -0.95
N SER A 11 -14.70 -22.14 -2.07
CA SER A 11 -13.45 -21.35 -2.03
C SER A 11 -13.40 -20.44 -3.24
N VAL A 12 -14.48 -19.67 -3.47
CA VAL A 12 -14.45 -18.61 -4.47
C VAL A 12 -13.59 -17.49 -3.89
N GLN A 13 -12.33 -17.44 -4.31
CA GLN A 13 -11.41 -16.40 -3.88
C GLN A 13 -11.90 -15.04 -4.40
N PHE A 14 -12.41 -14.22 -3.50
CA PHE A 14 -12.89 -12.89 -3.82
C PHE A 14 -11.71 -11.91 -3.83
N PHE A 15 -11.47 -11.28 -4.98
CA PHE A 15 -10.48 -10.21 -5.11
C PHE A 15 -11.20 -8.87 -5.22
N GLU A 16 -11.03 -8.00 -4.22
CA GLU A 16 -11.45 -6.60 -4.32
C GLU A 16 -10.48 -5.87 -5.26
N GLY A 17 -10.80 -5.84 -6.56
CA GLY A 17 -9.96 -5.22 -7.59
C GLY A 17 -9.92 -3.69 -7.54
N VAL A 18 -10.79 -3.05 -6.75
CA VAL A 18 -10.86 -1.60 -6.63
C VAL A 18 -9.76 -1.10 -5.71
N GLU A 19 -8.92 -0.19 -6.20
CA GLU A 19 -7.87 0.46 -5.41
C GLU A 19 -8.42 1.65 -4.62
N LYS A 20 -7.78 1.95 -3.49
CA LYS A 20 -8.10 3.12 -2.66
C LYS A 20 -6.94 4.09 -2.80
N LEU A 21 -7.20 5.28 -3.36
CA LEU A 21 -6.19 6.32 -3.57
C LEU A 21 -6.33 7.40 -2.49
N LEU A 22 -5.22 7.74 -1.83
CA LEU A 22 -5.12 8.84 -0.87
C LEU A 22 -3.96 9.75 -1.28
N GLU A 23 -4.27 11.01 -1.55
CA GLU A 23 -3.32 12.02 -1.98
C GLU A 23 -3.36 13.21 -1.02
N ILE A 24 -2.20 13.62 -0.48
CA ILE A 24 -2.08 14.69 0.50
C ILE A 24 -0.95 15.63 0.09
N TRP A 25 -1.28 16.91 -0.05
CA TRP A 25 -0.32 17.97 -0.36
C TRP A 25 -0.01 18.79 0.89
N PHE A 26 1.26 18.92 1.22
CA PHE A 26 1.73 19.73 2.34
C PHE A 26 2.26 21.07 1.84
N THR A 27 2.09 22.12 2.65
CA THR A 27 2.70 23.43 2.44
C THR A 27 3.43 23.85 3.72
N SER A 28 4.50 24.64 3.59
CA SER A 28 5.20 25.20 4.76
C SER A 28 4.49 26.48 5.20
N SER A 29 4.12 26.57 6.47
CA SER A 29 3.63 27.83 7.06
C SER A 29 4.76 28.83 7.35
N ASP A 30 6.00 28.35 7.47
CA ASP A 30 7.18 29.15 7.79
C ASP A 30 8.09 29.35 6.57
N ASN A 31 8.77 30.51 6.52
CA ASN A 31 9.78 30.86 5.51
C ASN A 31 11.05 29.98 5.55
N ASN A 32 11.13 29.00 6.45
CA ASN A 32 12.24 28.04 6.54
C ASN A 32 11.94 26.75 5.76
N SER A 33 11.42 26.90 4.55
CA SER A 33 11.01 25.79 3.65
C SER A 33 12.15 24.86 3.25
N LYS A 34 13.42 25.28 3.43
CA LYS A 34 14.61 24.51 3.01
C LYS A 34 14.76 23.17 3.72
N CYS A 35 14.09 22.94 4.85
CA CYS A 35 14.19 21.68 5.58
C CYS A 35 12.97 20.75 5.43
N ALA A 36 11.84 21.24 4.92
CA ALA A 36 10.59 20.49 4.86
C ALA A 36 10.52 19.62 3.59
N ASP A 37 11.05 18.40 3.67
CA ASP A 37 10.93 17.39 2.60
C ASP A 37 10.46 16.06 3.22
N LEU A 38 9.34 15.54 2.74
CA LEU A 38 8.75 14.28 3.22
C LEU A 38 9.63 13.07 2.93
N ARG A 39 10.55 13.14 1.97
CA ARG A 39 11.53 12.07 1.72
C ARG A 39 12.54 11.91 2.83
N LYS A 40 12.64 12.88 3.75
CA LYS A 40 13.47 12.77 4.96
C LYS A 40 12.84 11.88 6.02
N ILE A 41 11.59 11.45 5.86
CA ILE A 41 10.94 10.51 6.78
C ILE A 41 11.71 9.18 6.71
N PRO A 42 12.29 8.72 7.82
CA PRO A 42 13.06 7.49 7.80
C PRO A 42 12.15 6.28 7.61
N ARG A 43 12.68 5.27 6.92
CA ARG A 43 11.93 4.07 6.49
C ARG A 43 11.19 3.36 7.63
N ASN A 44 11.78 3.28 8.81
CA ASN A 44 11.15 2.66 9.98
C ASN A 44 9.82 3.33 10.39
N LYS A 45 9.67 4.64 10.17
CA LYS A 45 8.42 5.36 10.42
C LYS A 45 7.37 4.99 9.37
N LEU A 46 7.76 4.88 8.10
CA LEU A 46 6.88 4.40 7.03
C LEU A 46 6.43 2.95 7.28
N ASP A 47 7.34 2.06 7.66
CA ASP A 47 6.98 0.67 8.01
C ASP A 47 6.00 0.61 9.19
N THR A 48 6.18 1.48 10.20
CA THR A 48 5.25 1.56 11.33
C THR A 48 3.87 2.05 10.92
N LEU A 49 3.81 3.05 10.03
CA LEU A 49 2.56 3.55 9.46
C LEU A 49 1.86 2.47 8.63
N LEU A 50 2.59 1.76 7.78
CA LEU A 50 2.05 0.72 6.91
C LEU A 50 1.52 -0.49 7.68
N LYS A 51 2.07 -0.78 8.87
CA LYS A 51 1.50 -1.81 9.77
C LYS A 51 0.07 -1.50 10.20
N ILE A 52 -0.32 -0.23 10.33
CA ILE A 52 -1.69 0.18 10.69
C ILE A 52 -2.67 -0.24 9.59
N VAL A 53 -2.27 -0.09 8.32
CA VAL A 53 -3.07 -0.49 7.15
C VAL A 53 -2.78 -1.92 6.71
N ARG A 54 -2.00 -2.69 7.50
CA ARG A 54 -1.64 -4.10 7.25
C ARG A 54 -0.95 -4.29 5.89
N CYS A 55 -0.12 -3.33 5.51
CA CYS A 55 0.71 -3.39 4.31
C CYS A 55 2.19 -3.50 4.67
N GLU A 56 2.95 -4.06 3.74
CA GLU A 56 4.40 -4.18 3.83
C GLU A 56 5.05 -3.74 2.52
N ILE A 57 6.16 -3.02 2.59
CA ILE A 57 6.93 -2.64 1.41
C ILE A 57 7.75 -3.82 0.92
N ILE A 58 7.58 -4.18 -0.35
CA ILE A 58 8.32 -5.27 -1.01
C ILE A 58 9.39 -4.77 -1.98
N SER A 59 9.22 -3.56 -2.53
CA SER A 59 10.19 -2.96 -3.45
C SER A 59 10.20 -1.44 -3.28
N PHE A 60 11.34 -0.84 -3.60
CA PHE A 60 11.57 0.58 -3.47
C PHE A 60 12.40 1.08 -4.66
N CYS A 61 11.97 2.20 -5.24
CA CYS A 61 12.69 2.92 -6.28
C CYS A 61 12.72 4.40 -5.91
N ARG A 62 13.83 5.08 -6.18
CA ARG A 62 14.00 6.51 -5.88
C ARG A 62 14.58 7.22 -7.09
N ASN A 63 14.08 8.43 -7.33
CA ASN A 63 14.69 9.40 -8.22
C ASN A 63 14.83 10.78 -7.52
N GLU A 64 15.24 11.80 -8.27
CA GLU A 64 15.47 13.15 -7.71
C GLU A 64 14.20 13.83 -7.20
N GLN A 65 13.02 13.42 -7.68
CA GLN A 65 11.74 14.08 -7.43
C GLN A 65 10.78 13.22 -6.59
N ILE A 66 10.88 11.90 -6.63
CA ILE A 66 9.90 10.94 -6.12
C ILE A 66 10.59 9.71 -5.53
N ASP A 67 10.10 9.29 -4.37
CA ASP A 67 10.31 7.98 -3.76
C ASP A 67 9.07 7.11 -3.99
N ALA A 68 9.22 6.00 -4.72
CA ALA A 68 8.14 5.08 -5.05
C ALA A 68 8.32 3.73 -4.35
N TYR A 69 7.24 3.23 -3.75
CA TYR A 69 7.23 1.97 -3.00
C TYR A 69 6.15 1.04 -3.53
N VAL A 70 6.53 -0.22 -3.76
CA VAL A 70 5.56 -1.29 -4.03
C VAL A 70 5.22 -1.95 -2.70
N LEU A 71 3.93 -2.03 -2.42
CA LEU A 71 3.36 -2.58 -1.20
C LEU A 71 2.65 -3.90 -1.49
N ARG A 72 2.66 -4.81 -0.53
CA ARG A 72 1.76 -5.97 -0.47
C ARG A 72 0.82 -5.85 0.72
N THR A 73 -0.44 -6.24 0.55
CA THR A 73 -1.38 -6.38 1.67
C THR A 73 -1.16 -7.71 2.40
N LEU A 74 -1.14 -7.66 3.73
CA LEU A 74 -1.11 -8.84 4.60
C LEU A 74 -2.55 -9.26 4.89
N ALA A 75 -2.98 -10.38 4.31
CA ALA A 75 -4.28 -10.96 4.62
C ALA A 75 -4.28 -11.58 6.04
N ASP A 76 -5.35 -11.37 6.81
CA ASP A 76 -5.63 -12.23 7.98
C ASP A 76 -6.38 -13.44 7.46
N GLY A 77 -5.78 -14.62 7.55
CA GLY A 77 -6.46 -15.88 7.29
C GLY A 77 -6.03 -16.62 6.00
N PRO A 78 -6.20 -17.96 5.99
CA PRO A 78 -5.75 -18.84 4.91
C PRO A 78 -6.51 -18.70 3.58
N GLU A 79 -7.59 -17.90 3.52
CA GLU A 79 -8.55 -17.91 2.41
C GLU A 79 -8.36 -16.81 1.36
N CYS A 80 -7.55 -15.77 1.63
CA CYS A 80 -7.38 -14.65 0.70
C CYS A 80 -5.97 -14.63 0.09
N LYS A 81 -5.66 -15.59 -0.82
CA LYS A 81 -4.36 -15.65 -1.53
C LYS A 81 -4.27 -14.71 -2.75
N GLY A 82 -5.10 -13.66 -2.80
CA GLY A 82 -4.94 -12.60 -3.79
C GLY A 82 -3.80 -11.67 -3.39
N LEU A 83 -2.64 -11.76 -4.07
CA LEU A 83 -1.56 -10.80 -3.91
C LEU A 83 -2.02 -9.46 -4.48
N LYS A 84 -2.52 -8.56 -3.63
CA LYS A 84 -2.79 -7.18 -4.02
C LYS A 84 -1.52 -6.35 -3.84
N LEU A 85 -1.03 -5.81 -4.94
CA LEU A 85 0.02 -4.81 -4.93
C LEU A 85 -0.60 -3.42 -4.86
N GLN A 86 0.01 -2.52 -4.09
CA GLN A 86 -0.38 -1.11 -4.02
C GLN A 86 0.86 -0.23 -4.18
N GLY A 87 0.67 1.01 -4.66
CA GLY A 87 1.72 2.02 -4.75
C GLY A 87 1.66 3.00 -3.58
N LEU A 88 2.83 3.43 -3.10
CA LEU A 88 2.99 4.63 -2.28
C LEU A 88 4.04 5.52 -2.94
N GLU A 89 3.70 6.77 -3.20
CA GLU A 89 4.58 7.77 -3.83
C GLU A 89 4.77 8.94 -2.88
N ILE A 90 6.02 9.34 -2.67
CA ILE A 90 6.38 10.50 -1.85
C ILE A 90 7.24 11.44 -2.68
N SER A 91 6.72 12.63 -2.95
CA SER A 91 7.35 13.62 -3.84
C SER A 91 7.99 14.77 -3.06
N VAL A 92 8.97 15.40 -3.69
CA VAL A 92 9.51 16.68 -3.21
C VAL A 92 8.42 17.74 -3.24
N THR A 93 8.26 18.44 -2.13
CA THR A 93 7.47 19.67 -2.04
C THR A 93 8.39 20.84 -2.37
N ASN A 94 8.05 21.60 -3.42
CA ASN A 94 8.82 22.75 -3.90
C ASN A 94 8.33 24.05 -3.23
#